data_AF-A0A944I669-F1
#
_entry.id   AF-A0A944I669-F1
#
_cell.length_a   1.000
_cell.length_b   1.000
_cell.length_c   1.000
_cell.angle_alpha   90.00
_cell.angle_beta   90.00
_cell.angle_gamma   90.00
#
_symmetry.space_group_name_H-M   'P 1'
#
loop_
_entity.id
_entity.type
_entity.pdbx_description
1 polymer ?
#
loop_
_entity_poly.entity_id
_entity_poly.type
_entity_poly.pdbx_seq_one_letter_code
_entity_poly.pdbx_strand_id
1 'polypeptide(L)'
;MSDTGMSSVPGTLEAAADLAERLIHRPKPEETGYHAVRVQEFTGGRSVQERGEAFREVLDAVTGRLGQPAWVGGSAFGPHIRWRSEQWTLVLEGRTFGADLSVHPRGELERMDAWYFDYGVGDGEEQVSSYDDLPYLWQLHRHEGERLVGGCRCLGLLPVMGEVTNFKHLEESLGLLLSAWSEQLPATVGDWAGFQLYNRADDYRCALVGFQPGKGLFAHIREGDGEESPERASALRALGWQKRTKWHWEAEFPEPGQESGAALARLLIADARARGAKSPADLKVRDISCGDDGYFVLPALGLEYWYWD
;
A
#
# COMPACT_ATOMS: atom_id res chain seq x y z
N MET A 1 -13.44 15.67 -23.55
CA MET A 1 -14.06 15.53 -22.22
C MET A 1 -15.30 14.67 -22.43
N SER A 2 -15.12 13.37 -22.25
CA SER A 2 -16.18 12.38 -22.44
C SER A 2 -16.79 12.13 -21.07
N ASP A 3 -18.06 12.51 -20.93
CA ASP A 3 -18.86 12.34 -19.72
C ASP A 3 -19.05 10.83 -19.49
N THR A 4 -18.24 10.26 -18.59
CA THR A 4 -18.33 8.84 -18.24
C THR A 4 -19.42 8.77 -17.17
N GLY A 5 -20.64 8.42 -17.60
CA GLY A 5 -21.81 8.45 -16.74
C GLY A 5 -21.63 7.60 -15.49
N MET A 6 -21.35 8.25 -14.36
CA MET A 6 -21.38 7.61 -13.04
C MET A 6 -22.84 7.32 -12.69
N SER A 7 -23.25 6.06 -12.83
CA SER A 7 -24.52 5.60 -12.27
C SER A 7 -24.35 5.44 -10.76
N SER A 8 -25.14 6.16 -9.96
CA SER A 8 -25.18 6.00 -8.51
C SER A 8 -26.36 5.12 -8.11
N VAL A 9 -26.11 4.18 -7.21
CA VAL A 9 -27.18 3.50 -6.49
C VAL A 9 -27.20 4.09 -5.09
N PRO A 10 -28.21 4.89 -4.70
CA PRO A 10 -28.38 5.25 -3.30
C PRO A 10 -28.85 3.98 -2.59
N GLY A 11 -27.94 3.32 -1.88
CA GLY A 11 -28.19 2.01 -1.34
C GLY A 11 -27.60 1.87 0.05
N THR A 12 -28.37 1.24 0.94
CA THR A 12 -27.86 0.72 2.20
C THR A 12 -26.66 -0.22 1.97
N LEU A 13 -25.88 -0.52 3.00
CA LEU A 13 -24.77 -1.49 2.93
C LEU A 13 -25.21 -2.84 2.31
N GLU A 14 -26.44 -3.26 2.57
CA GLU A 14 -27.07 -4.45 2.00
C GLU A 14 -27.20 -4.37 0.47
N ALA A 15 -27.63 -3.23 -0.06
CA ALA A 15 -27.73 -3.03 -1.51
C ALA A 15 -26.35 -3.07 -2.19
N ALA A 16 -25.30 -2.56 -1.53
CA ALA A 16 -23.94 -2.66 -2.03
C ALA A 16 -23.45 -4.13 -2.09
N ALA A 17 -23.75 -4.91 -1.05
CA ALA A 17 -23.44 -6.34 -1.00
C ALA A 17 -24.22 -7.17 -2.03
N ASP A 18 -25.52 -6.90 -2.19
CA ASP A 18 -26.36 -7.54 -3.22
C ASP A 18 -25.86 -7.22 -4.63
N LEU A 19 -25.46 -5.96 -4.86
CA LEU A 19 -24.87 -5.54 -6.13
C LEU A 19 -23.55 -6.27 -6.39
N ALA A 20 -22.68 -6.37 -5.39
CA ALA A 20 -21.41 -7.09 -5.50
C ALA A 20 -21.61 -8.56 -5.89
N GLU A 21 -22.53 -9.27 -5.23
CA GLU A 21 -22.89 -10.66 -5.55
C GLU A 21 -23.43 -10.80 -6.97
N ARG A 22 -24.31 -9.89 -7.38
CA ARG A 22 -24.84 -9.90 -8.74
C ARG A 22 -23.74 -9.65 -9.78
N LEU A 23 -22.88 -8.67 -9.57
CA LEU A 23 -21.80 -8.32 -10.51
C LEU A 23 -20.81 -9.47 -10.68
N ILE A 24 -20.38 -10.13 -9.60
CA ILE A 24 -19.36 -11.19 -9.69
C ILE A 24 -19.89 -12.50 -10.33
N HIS A 25 -21.20 -12.74 -10.29
CA HIS A 25 -21.81 -13.95 -10.84
C HIS A 25 -22.54 -13.75 -12.17
N ARG A 26 -23.16 -12.59 -12.39
CA ARG A 26 -24.01 -12.29 -13.56
C ARG A 26 -23.92 -10.79 -13.94
N PRO A 27 -22.74 -10.30 -14.35
CA PRO A 27 -22.63 -8.93 -14.83
C PRO A 27 -23.36 -8.80 -16.18
N LYS A 28 -23.97 -7.64 -16.42
CA LYS A 28 -24.48 -7.30 -17.76
C LYS A 28 -23.32 -6.78 -18.61
N PRO A 29 -23.34 -6.95 -19.95
CA PRO A 29 -22.27 -6.47 -20.81
C PRO A 29 -21.89 -4.99 -20.60
N GLU A 30 -22.89 -4.13 -20.39
CA GLU A 30 -22.70 -2.69 -20.16
C GLU A 30 -22.07 -2.34 -18.80
N GLU A 31 -21.98 -3.29 -17.88
CA GLU A 31 -21.42 -3.11 -16.53
C GLU A 31 -19.97 -3.65 -16.43
N THR A 32 -19.45 -4.25 -17.50
CA THR A 32 -18.12 -4.85 -17.51
C THR A 32 -17.03 -3.85 -17.90
N GLY A 33 -15.82 -4.06 -17.37
CA GLY A 33 -14.66 -3.20 -17.60
C GLY A 33 -14.65 -2.01 -16.65
N TYR A 34 -14.23 -0.84 -17.15
CA TYR A 34 -14.01 0.37 -16.35
C TYR A 34 -15.30 1.11 -15.93
N HIS A 35 -16.47 0.50 -16.09
CA HIS A 35 -17.72 1.08 -15.63
C HIS A 35 -17.85 0.89 -14.11
N ALA A 36 -17.49 1.94 -13.36
CA ALA A 36 -17.63 1.98 -11.91
C ALA A 36 -19.04 2.41 -11.48
N VAL A 37 -19.62 1.67 -10.52
CA VAL A 37 -20.89 2.00 -9.88
C VAL A 37 -20.64 2.47 -8.46
N ARG A 38 -21.07 3.69 -8.14
CA ARG A 38 -20.97 4.28 -6.80
C ARG A 38 -21.92 3.56 -5.85
N VAL A 39 -21.35 2.92 -4.83
CA VAL A 39 -22.12 2.19 -3.79
C VAL A 39 -22.20 2.93 -2.46
N GLN A 40 -21.27 3.85 -2.19
CA GLN A 40 -21.30 4.69 -1.02
C GLN A 40 -20.69 6.05 -1.34
N GLU A 41 -21.42 7.13 -1.08
CA GLU A 41 -20.86 8.49 -1.19
C GLU A 41 -20.21 8.90 0.13
N PHE A 42 -19.03 9.51 0.03
CA PHE A 42 -18.41 10.22 1.14
C PHE A 42 -18.76 11.69 0.99
N THR A 43 -19.61 12.20 1.87
CA THR A 43 -19.97 13.62 1.89
C THR A 43 -18.71 14.47 1.99
N GLY A 44 -18.62 15.54 1.19
CA GLY A 44 -17.48 16.46 1.23
C GLY A 44 -17.23 16.99 2.64
N GLY A 45 -15.96 16.99 3.07
CA GLY A 45 -15.55 17.44 4.41
C GLY A 45 -15.27 16.33 5.43
N ARG A 46 -15.53 15.05 5.09
CA ARG A 46 -15.10 13.92 5.94
C ARG A 46 -13.58 13.83 6.06
N SER A 47 -13.10 13.65 7.28
CA SER A 47 -11.71 13.32 7.61
C SER A 47 -11.28 11.99 6.97
N VAL A 48 -9.98 11.75 6.88
CA VAL A 48 -9.40 10.48 6.42
C VAL A 48 -9.98 9.30 7.21
N GLN A 49 -10.07 9.46 8.54
CA GLN A 49 -10.61 8.44 9.43
C GLN A 49 -12.09 8.12 9.12
N GLU A 50 -12.94 9.13 8.99
CA GLU A 50 -14.37 8.93 8.67
C GLU A 50 -14.59 8.28 7.29
N ARG A 51 -13.70 8.56 6.32
CA ARG A 51 -13.71 7.87 5.02
C ARG A 51 -13.28 6.41 5.17
N GLY A 52 -12.23 6.15 5.96
CA GLY A 52 -11.77 4.80 6.25
C GLY A 52 -12.82 3.95 6.96
N GLU A 53 -13.53 4.52 7.93
CA GLU A 53 -14.63 3.85 8.64
C GLU A 53 -15.80 3.55 7.70
N ALA A 54 -16.23 4.52 6.89
CA ALA A 54 -17.29 4.31 5.91
C ALA A 54 -16.91 3.28 4.83
N PHE A 55 -15.64 3.26 4.39
CA PHE A 55 -15.14 2.23 3.50
C PHE A 55 -15.16 0.85 4.17
N ARG A 56 -14.74 0.76 5.44
CA ARG A 56 -14.76 -0.49 6.21
C ARG A 56 -16.17 -1.07 6.30
N GLU A 57 -17.19 -0.26 6.55
CA GLU A 57 -18.58 -0.71 6.58
C GLU A 57 -19.03 -1.37 5.26
N VAL A 58 -18.65 -0.78 4.12
CA VAL A 58 -18.95 -1.35 2.79
C VAL A 58 -18.15 -2.64 2.58
N LEU A 59 -16.86 -2.63 2.91
CA LEU A 59 -16.00 -3.81 2.81
C LEU A 59 -16.52 -4.97 3.65
N ASP A 60 -16.94 -4.72 4.89
CA ASP A 60 -17.49 -5.73 5.80
C ASP A 60 -18.79 -6.31 5.27
N ALA A 61 -19.68 -5.47 4.71
CA ALA A 61 -20.93 -5.93 4.10
C ALA A 61 -20.69 -6.81 2.87
N VAL A 62 -19.78 -6.41 1.97
CA VAL A 62 -19.42 -7.19 0.78
C VAL A 62 -18.71 -8.48 1.18
N THR A 63 -17.79 -8.43 2.13
CA THR A 63 -17.07 -9.60 2.67
C THR A 63 -18.03 -10.57 3.34
N GLY A 64 -19.02 -10.06 4.10
CA GLY A 64 -20.05 -10.88 4.72
C GLY A 64 -20.93 -11.62 3.70
N ARG A 65 -21.07 -11.08 2.48
CA ARG A 65 -21.83 -11.73 1.39
C ARG A 65 -20.99 -12.67 0.54
N LEU A 66 -19.78 -12.27 0.16
CA LEU A 66 -18.95 -13.00 -0.81
C LEU A 66 -17.87 -13.89 -0.17
N GLY A 67 -17.65 -13.74 1.12
CA GLY A 67 -16.47 -14.29 1.80
C GLY A 67 -15.25 -13.38 1.65
N GLN A 68 -14.09 -13.89 2.10
CA GLN A 68 -12.84 -13.12 2.12
C GLN A 68 -12.40 -12.71 0.70
N PRO A 69 -11.89 -11.49 0.52
CA PRO A 69 -11.34 -11.08 -0.77
C PRO A 69 -10.10 -11.90 -1.10
N ALA A 70 -9.90 -12.12 -2.40
CA ALA A 70 -8.69 -12.75 -2.90
C ALA A 70 -7.48 -11.87 -2.60
N TRP A 71 -7.61 -10.57 -2.91
CA TRP A 71 -6.55 -9.58 -2.78
C TRP A 71 -7.06 -8.33 -2.06
N VAL A 72 -6.19 -7.79 -1.22
CA VAL A 72 -6.36 -6.48 -0.57
C VAL A 72 -5.16 -5.64 -0.94
N GLY A 73 -5.35 -4.42 -1.42
CA GLY A 73 -4.24 -3.51 -1.67
C GLY A 73 -4.71 -2.08 -1.60
N GLY A 74 -3.89 -1.17 -2.11
CA GLY A 74 -4.32 0.18 -2.35
C GLY A 74 -3.34 0.99 -3.19
N SER A 75 -3.89 1.97 -3.89
CA SER A 75 -3.16 2.93 -4.72
C SER A 75 -2.88 4.21 -3.92
N ALA A 76 -2.38 5.26 -4.59
CA ALA A 76 -2.29 6.58 -3.95
C ALA A 76 -3.67 7.19 -3.63
N PHE A 77 -4.75 6.69 -4.23
CA PHE A 77 -6.09 7.28 -4.11
C PHE A 77 -6.99 6.59 -3.09
N GLY A 78 -6.63 5.38 -2.66
CA GLY A 78 -7.38 4.64 -1.66
C GLY A 78 -7.25 3.12 -1.77
N PRO A 79 -8.01 2.40 -0.93
CA PRO A 79 -8.00 0.94 -0.90
C PRO A 79 -8.55 0.34 -2.21
N HIS A 80 -8.00 -0.79 -2.62
CA HIS A 80 -8.35 -1.52 -3.82
C HIS A 80 -8.49 -3.02 -3.48
N ILE A 81 -9.72 -3.50 -3.38
CA ILE A 81 -10.05 -4.85 -2.89
C ILE A 81 -10.59 -5.69 -4.04
N ARG A 82 -10.13 -6.94 -4.20
CA ARG A 82 -10.56 -7.82 -5.29
C ARG A 82 -11.13 -9.14 -4.80
N TRP A 83 -12.31 -9.50 -5.31
CA TRP A 83 -12.87 -10.85 -5.24
C TRP A 83 -12.81 -11.49 -6.61
N ARG A 84 -12.67 -12.81 -6.64
CA ARG A 84 -12.50 -13.56 -7.88
C ARG A 84 -13.51 -14.69 -7.98
N SER A 85 -14.01 -14.88 -9.19
CA SER A 85 -14.71 -16.08 -9.62
C SER A 85 -13.95 -16.76 -10.75
N GLU A 86 -14.52 -17.82 -11.34
CA GLU A 86 -13.94 -18.48 -12.51
C GLU A 86 -13.81 -17.54 -13.72
N GLN A 87 -14.72 -16.58 -13.85
CA GLN A 87 -14.86 -15.75 -15.05
C GLN A 87 -14.60 -14.26 -14.79
N TRP A 88 -14.75 -13.79 -13.56
CA TRP A 88 -14.80 -12.36 -13.24
C TRP A 88 -13.91 -12.00 -12.06
N THR A 89 -13.38 -10.79 -12.09
CA THR A 89 -12.76 -10.10 -10.96
C THR A 89 -13.65 -8.92 -10.58
N LEU A 90 -14.24 -8.97 -9.39
CA LEU A 90 -14.94 -7.84 -8.80
C LEU A 90 -13.94 -6.98 -8.04
N VAL A 91 -14.02 -5.67 -8.23
CA VAL A 91 -13.19 -4.69 -7.53
C VAL A 91 -14.06 -3.76 -6.71
N LEU A 92 -13.70 -3.57 -5.44
CA LEU A 92 -14.15 -2.47 -4.59
C LEU A 92 -13.00 -1.48 -4.41
N GLU A 93 -13.17 -0.26 -4.91
CA GLU A 93 -12.22 0.83 -4.74
C GLU A 93 -12.76 1.87 -3.77
N GLY A 94 -11.92 2.33 -2.86
CA GLY A 94 -12.19 3.54 -2.07
C GLY A 94 -11.50 4.74 -2.71
N ARG A 95 -12.20 5.86 -2.79
CA ARG A 95 -11.70 7.14 -3.32
C ARG A 95 -12.09 8.27 -2.38
N THR A 96 -11.58 9.48 -2.64
CA THR A 96 -11.90 10.69 -1.85
C THR A 96 -13.41 10.93 -1.69
N PHE A 97 -14.20 10.63 -2.71
CA PHE A 97 -15.63 10.96 -2.76
C PHE A 97 -16.58 9.77 -2.53
N GLY A 98 -16.05 8.56 -2.34
CA GLY A 98 -16.90 7.39 -2.15
C GLY A 98 -16.19 6.07 -2.37
N ALA A 99 -16.98 5.00 -2.27
CA ALA A 99 -16.59 3.66 -2.64
C ALA A 99 -17.33 3.23 -3.92
N ASP A 100 -16.59 2.60 -4.82
CA ASP A 100 -17.03 2.26 -6.17
C ASP A 100 -16.83 0.75 -6.41
N LEU A 101 -17.82 0.09 -7.02
CA LEU A 101 -17.70 -1.29 -7.50
C LEU A 101 -17.51 -1.30 -9.02
N SER A 102 -16.57 -2.13 -9.50
CA SER A 102 -16.45 -2.46 -10.92
C SER A 102 -16.20 -3.96 -11.09
N VAL A 103 -16.49 -4.50 -12.28
CA VAL A 103 -16.29 -5.92 -12.58
C VAL A 103 -15.62 -6.10 -13.92
N HIS A 104 -14.59 -6.94 -13.94
CA HIS A 104 -13.71 -7.12 -15.09
C HIS A 104 -13.63 -8.60 -15.45
N PRO A 105 -13.49 -8.95 -16.74
CA PRO A 105 -13.10 -10.30 -17.14
C PRO A 105 -11.83 -10.76 -16.41
N ARG A 106 -11.80 -12.03 -16.01
CA ARG A 106 -10.65 -12.61 -15.32
C ARG A 106 -9.37 -12.44 -16.15
N GLY A 107 -8.30 -11.96 -15.51
CA GLY A 107 -6.99 -11.78 -16.14
C GLY A 107 -6.81 -10.45 -16.87
N GLU A 108 -7.88 -9.66 -17.09
CA GLU A 108 -7.75 -8.37 -17.79
C GLU A 108 -7.03 -7.33 -16.93
N LEU A 109 -7.47 -7.16 -15.68
CA LEU A 109 -6.82 -6.27 -14.72
C LEU A 109 -5.37 -6.68 -14.49
N GLU A 110 -5.09 -7.97 -14.34
CA GLU A 110 -3.73 -8.45 -14.07
C GLU A 110 -2.78 -8.20 -15.24
N ARG A 111 -3.26 -8.30 -16.49
CA ARG A 111 -2.47 -7.93 -17.67
C ARG A 111 -2.21 -6.42 -17.73
N MET A 112 -3.20 -5.61 -17.38
CA MET A 112 -3.04 -4.16 -17.34
C MET A 112 -2.10 -3.73 -16.21
N ASP A 113 -2.23 -4.34 -15.03
CA ASP A 113 -1.32 -4.13 -13.91
C ASP A 113 0.12 -4.47 -14.35
N ALA A 114 0.32 -5.65 -14.93
CA ALA A 114 1.63 -6.07 -15.45
C ALA A 114 2.20 -5.06 -16.45
N TRP A 115 1.37 -4.55 -17.36
CA TRP A 115 1.77 -3.48 -18.27
C TRP A 115 2.26 -2.25 -17.49
N TYR A 116 1.47 -1.68 -16.58
CA TYR A 116 1.88 -0.47 -15.85
C TYR A 116 3.23 -0.59 -15.12
N PHE A 117 3.51 -1.75 -14.55
CA PHE A 117 4.76 -1.98 -13.84
C PHE A 117 5.93 -2.38 -14.76
N ASP A 118 5.69 -3.06 -15.88
CA ASP A 118 6.72 -3.36 -16.88
C ASP A 118 7.25 -2.08 -17.55
N TYR A 119 6.36 -1.10 -17.76
CA TYR A 119 6.72 0.17 -18.38
C TYR A 119 7.15 1.24 -17.36
N GLY A 120 6.77 1.10 -16.09
CA GLY A 120 7.34 1.84 -14.95
C GLY A 120 7.00 3.34 -14.91
N VAL A 121 7.65 4.06 -13.98
CA VAL A 121 7.52 5.52 -13.79
C VAL A 121 8.69 6.26 -14.46
N GLY A 122 8.42 7.34 -15.20
CA GLY A 122 9.46 8.19 -15.79
C GLY A 122 9.02 9.02 -17.03
N ASP A 123 9.99 9.43 -17.86
CA ASP A 123 9.80 10.38 -18.97
C ASP A 123 9.58 9.73 -20.35
N GLY A 124 9.45 8.40 -20.44
CA GLY A 124 9.17 7.70 -21.69
C GLY A 124 7.70 7.83 -22.12
N GLU A 125 7.42 7.79 -23.43
CA GLU A 125 6.06 7.94 -23.99
C GLU A 125 5.05 6.89 -23.51
N GLU A 126 5.53 5.73 -23.03
CA GLU A 126 4.71 4.59 -22.59
C GLU A 126 4.74 4.37 -21.06
N GLN A 127 5.40 5.24 -20.30
CA GLN A 127 5.54 5.12 -18.84
C GLN A 127 4.35 5.78 -18.11
N VAL A 128 4.08 5.37 -16.86
CA VAL A 128 3.21 6.17 -15.99
C VAL A 128 3.93 7.46 -15.60
N SER A 129 3.18 8.56 -15.52
CA SER A 129 3.75 9.90 -15.28
C SER A 129 4.30 10.06 -13.88
N SER A 130 3.74 9.38 -12.89
CA SER A 130 4.18 9.46 -11.50
C SER A 130 3.83 8.21 -10.68
N TYR A 131 4.40 8.11 -9.49
CA TYR A 131 4.21 6.96 -8.58
C TYR A 131 2.76 6.81 -8.10
N ASP A 132 1.99 7.89 -8.06
CA ASP A 132 0.57 7.87 -7.72
C ASP A 132 -0.31 7.26 -8.82
N ASP A 133 0.20 7.15 -10.05
CA ASP A 133 -0.48 6.48 -11.17
C ASP A 133 -0.30 4.95 -11.15
N LEU A 134 0.51 4.40 -10.23
CA LEU A 134 0.64 2.96 -10.09
C LEU A 134 -0.69 2.32 -9.68
N PRO A 135 -1.07 1.16 -10.26
CA PRO A 135 -2.32 0.48 -9.93
C PRO A 135 -2.47 0.16 -8.45
N TYR A 136 -1.34 -0.10 -7.78
CA TYR A 136 -1.26 -0.32 -6.35
C TYR A 136 0.16 -0.04 -5.83
N LEU A 137 0.25 0.46 -4.60
CA LEU A 137 1.49 0.71 -3.88
C LEU A 137 1.88 -0.47 -2.99
N TRP A 138 0.88 -1.23 -2.53
CA TRP A 138 1.01 -2.41 -1.69
C TRP A 138 -0.13 -3.41 -1.97
N GLN A 139 0.12 -4.70 -1.73
CA GLN A 139 -0.90 -5.75 -1.82
C GLN A 139 -0.69 -6.86 -0.78
N LEU A 140 -1.79 -7.48 -0.39
CA LEU A 140 -1.91 -8.66 0.46
C LEU A 140 -2.72 -9.71 -0.32
N HIS A 141 -2.11 -10.86 -0.57
CA HIS A 141 -2.73 -11.98 -1.29
C HIS A 141 -3.07 -13.12 -0.33
N ARG A 142 -4.35 -13.48 -0.21
CA ARG A 142 -4.84 -14.43 0.82
C ARG A 142 -5.15 -15.84 0.33
N HIS A 143 -4.96 -16.15 -0.95
CA HIS A 143 -5.24 -17.50 -1.48
C HIS A 143 -3.97 -18.31 -1.72
N GLU A 144 -3.87 -19.43 -1.00
CA GLU A 144 -2.93 -20.51 -1.29
C GLU A 144 -3.30 -21.18 -2.63
N GLY A 145 -2.32 -21.33 -3.54
CA GLY A 145 -2.47 -22.15 -4.74
C GLY A 145 -2.93 -21.45 -6.02
N GLU A 146 -3.33 -20.18 -5.98
CA GLU A 146 -3.50 -19.41 -7.22
C GLU A 146 -2.11 -19.03 -7.77
N ARG A 147 -1.70 -19.72 -8.84
CA ARG A 147 -0.62 -19.23 -9.71
C ARG A 147 -1.06 -17.87 -10.25
N LEU A 148 -0.41 -16.82 -9.78
CA LEU A 148 -0.40 -15.54 -10.46
C LEU A 148 -0.10 -15.82 -11.94
N VAL A 149 -0.92 -15.28 -12.83
CA VAL A 149 -0.78 -15.53 -14.28
C VAL A 149 0.47 -14.80 -14.73
N GLY A 150 1.59 -15.52 -14.77
CA GLY A 150 2.95 -15.02 -14.95
C GLY A 150 3.89 -15.93 -14.16
N GLY A 151 4.59 -16.83 -14.84
CA GLY A 151 5.09 -18.07 -14.23
C GLY A 151 6.20 -17.92 -13.18
N CYS A 152 5.93 -18.34 -11.93
CA CYS A 152 6.86 -19.15 -11.14
C CYS A 152 6.13 -19.85 -9.98
N ARG A 153 6.69 -20.95 -9.46
CA ARG A 153 6.18 -21.66 -8.26
C ARG A 153 6.49 -20.93 -6.94
N CYS A 154 7.17 -19.79 -7.02
CA CYS A 154 7.38 -18.82 -5.96
C CYS A 154 7.19 -17.44 -6.61
N LEU A 155 5.98 -16.88 -6.57
CA LEU A 155 5.71 -15.44 -6.72
C LEU A 155 6.44 -14.69 -7.87
N GLY A 156 6.70 -15.35 -8.99
CA GLY A 156 7.58 -14.85 -10.03
C GLY A 156 6.89 -13.87 -10.96
N LEU A 157 6.87 -12.60 -10.55
CA LEU A 157 6.29 -11.42 -11.21
C LEU A 157 4.88 -11.11 -10.70
N LEU A 158 4.75 -10.84 -9.39
CA LEU A 158 3.98 -9.63 -9.08
C LEU A 158 4.76 -8.49 -9.70
N PRO A 159 4.15 -7.65 -10.53
CA PRO A 159 4.87 -6.59 -11.16
C PRO A 159 5.37 -5.65 -10.05
N VAL A 160 6.69 -5.58 -9.89
CA VAL A 160 7.35 -4.68 -8.92
C VAL A 160 7.98 -3.58 -9.75
N MET A 161 7.94 -2.34 -9.25
CA MET A 161 8.67 -1.25 -9.85
C MET A 161 10.14 -1.61 -10.08
N GLY A 162 10.72 -1.08 -11.16
CA GLY A 162 12.17 -1.07 -11.34
C GLY A 162 12.89 -0.39 -10.16
N GLU A 163 14.16 -0.72 -9.95
CA GLU A 163 14.93 -0.18 -8.83
C GLU A 163 14.99 1.35 -8.84
N VAL A 164 14.69 1.98 -7.71
CA VAL A 164 14.83 3.43 -7.57
C VAL A 164 16.29 3.84 -7.62
N THR A 165 16.63 4.80 -8.50
CA THR A 165 18.03 5.16 -8.77
C THR A 165 18.53 6.36 -7.96
N ASN A 166 17.64 7.13 -7.34
CA ASN A 166 18.00 8.32 -6.56
C ASN A 166 17.13 8.47 -5.29
N PHE A 167 17.68 9.18 -4.30
CA PHE A 167 17.00 9.34 -3.00
C PHE A 167 15.71 10.14 -3.06
N LYS A 168 15.57 11.09 -4.00
CA LYS A 168 14.34 11.88 -4.13
C LYS A 168 13.17 10.96 -4.53
N HIS A 169 13.37 10.13 -5.54
CA HIS A 169 12.37 9.16 -5.99
C HIS A 169 12.05 8.11 -4.91
N LEU A 170 13.08 7.64 -4.19
CA LEU A 170 12.86 6.73 -3.07
C LEU A 170 12.03 7.39 -1.95
N GLU A 171 12.35 8.63 -1.58
CA GLU A 171 11.60 9.38 -0.56
C GLU A 171 10.15 9.62 -0.99
N GLU A 172 9.92 10.01 -2.24
CA GLU A 172 8.57 10.20 -2.81
C GLU A 172 7.78 8.89 -2.80
N SER A 173 8.37 7.79 -3.29
CA SER A 173 7.69 6.50 -3.35
C SER A 173 7.39 5.93 -1.97
N LEU A 174 8.38 5.96 -1.06
CA LEU A 174 8.20 5.53 0.32
C LEU A 174 7.18 6.41 1.04
N GLY A 175 7.19 7.72 0.78
CA GLY A 175 6.19 8.66 1.29
C GLY A 175 4.79 8.29 0.84
N LEU A 176 4.58 8.01 -0.45
CA LEU A 176 3.29 7.57 -0.99
C LEU A 176 2.83 6.24 -0.40
N LEU A 177 3.72 5.25 -0.33
CA LEU A 177 3.44 3.95 0.29
C LEU A 177 2.98 4.10 1.75
N LEU A 178 3.73 4.84 2.56
CA LEU A 178 3.43 5.04 3.98
C LEU A 178 2.17 5.89 4.16
N SER A 179 1.93 6.87 3.29
CA SER A 179 0.69 7.65 3.28
C SER A 179 -0.50 6.72 3.03
N ALA A 180 -0.44 5.91 1.97
CA ALA A 180 -1.46 4.92 1.66
C ALA A 180 -1.69 3.96 2.82
N TRP A 181 -0.64 3.47 3.47
CA TRP A 181 -0.76 2.64 4.66
C TRP A 181 -1.53 3.31 5.79
N SER A 182 -1.17 4.54 6.12
CA SER A 182 -1.81 5.28 7.22
C SER A 182 -3.31 5.49 7.01
N GLU A 183 -3.74 5.66 5.76
CA GLU A 183 -5.16 5.88 5.44
C GLU A 183 -5.94 4.57 5.24
N GLN A 184 -5.30 3.55 4.66
CA GLN A 184 -5.99 2.39 4.09
C GLN A 184 -5.90 1.13 4.94
N LEU A 185 -4.75 0.88 5.60
CA LEU A 185 -4.59 -0.28 6.47
C LEU A 185 -5.60 -0.31 7.62
N PRO A 186 -5.96 0.81 8.29
CA PRO A 186 -7.01 0.77 9.31
C PRO A 186 -8.30 0.12 8.79
N ALA A 187 -8.69 0.40 7.54
CA ALA A 187 -9.93 -0.10 6.97
C ALA A 187 -9.85 -1.54 6.43
N THR A 188 -8.65 -2.11 6.29
CA THR A 188 -8.42 -3.32 5.46
C THR A 188 -7.60 -4.42 6.13
N VAL A 189 -6.77 -4.09 7.12
CA VAL A 189 -5.91 -5.03 7.85
C VAL A 189 -6.12 -4.84 9.35
N GLY A 190 -6.36 -5.95 10.07
CA GLY A 190 -6.79 -5.93 11.47
C GLY A 190 -5.68 -5.85 12.52
N ASP A 191 -4.41 -6.07 12.16
CA ASP A 191 -3.32 -6.27 13.14
C ASP A 191 -2.11 -5.37 12.92
N TRP A 192 -1.17 -5.71 12.03
CA TRP A 192 -0.02 -4.84 11.74
C TRP A 192 0.47 -5.04 10.30
N ALA A 193 1.27 -4.09 9.82
CA ALA A 193 2.02 -4.23 8.58
C ALA A 193 3.42 -3.65 8.78
N GLY A 194 4.44 -4.24 8.18
CA GLY A 194 5.79 -3.74 8.33
C GLY A 194 6.81 -4.40 7.43
N PHE A 195 8.00 -3.81 7.45
CA PHE A 195 9.19 -4.31 6.81
C PHE A 195 10.43 -3.79 7.54
N GLN A 196 11.56 -4.42 7.25
CA GLN A 196 12.86 -4.00 7.73
C GLN A 196 13.62 -3.31 6.61
N LEU A 197 14.10 -2.08 6.87
CA LEU A 197 14.96 -1.31 5.98
C LEU A 197 16.39 -1.42 6.48
N TYR A 198 17.22 -2.10 5.70
CA TYR A 198 18.63 -2.32 6.00
C TYR A 198 19.50 -1.28 5.28
N ASN A 199 20.49 -0.75 5.99
CA ASN A 199 21.49 0.14 5.42
C ASN A 199 22.86 -0.56 5.35
N ARG A 200 23.27 -0.98 4.16
CA ARG A 200 24.56 -1.63 3.92
C ARG A 200 25.74 -0.73 4.27
N ALA A 201 25.59 0.59 4.13
CA ALA A 201 26.66 1.54 4.45
C ALA A 201 26.93 1.69 5.96
N ASP A 202 26.03 1.19 6.82
CA ASP A 202 26.12 1.22 8.30
C ASP A 202 26.08 -0.19 8.88
N ASP A 203 26.93 -1.09 8.36
CA ASP A 203 27.06 -2.48 8.83
C ASP A 203 25.72 -3.23 8.88
N TYR A 204 24.89 -3.03 7.85
CA TYR A 204 23.55 -3.60 7.75
C TYR A 204 22.67 -3.26 8.95
N ARG A 205 22.80 -2.05 9.51
CA ARG A 205 21.86 -1.57 10.52
C ARG A 205 20.44 -1.55 9.96
N CYS A 206 19.51 -2.01 10.77
CA CYS A 206 18.11 -2.15 10.43
C CYS A 206 17.24 -1.08 11.11
N ALA A 207 16.36 -0.47 10.33
CA ALA A 207 15.17 0.22 10.82
C ALA A 207 13.95 -0.68 10.60
N LEU A 208 13.22 -0.99 11.67
CA LEU A 208 11.88 -1.57 11.56
C LEU A 208 10.93 -0.44 11.20
N VAL A 209 10.18 -0.58 10.11
CA VAL A 209 9.16 0.37 9.66
C VAL A 209 7.82 -0.35 9.67
N GLY A 210 6.78 0.30 10.20
CA GLY A 210 5.48 -0.37 10.27
C GLY A 210 4.30 0.55 10.51
N PHE A 211 3.14 -0.08 10.50
CA PHE A 211 1.85 0.46 10.86
C PHE A 211 1.19 -0.49 11.87
N GLN A 212 0.55 0.07 12.89
CA GLN A 212 -0.29 -0.68 13.81
C GLN A 212 -1.57 0.14 14.13
N PRO A 213 -2.78 -0.46 14.08
CA PRO A 213 -4.02 0.17 14.48
C PRO A 213 -3.92 0.80 15.88
N GLY A 214 -4.42 2.02 16.01
CA GLY A 214 -4.35 2.81 17.24
C GLY A 214 -2.99 3.45 17.53
N LYS A 215 -1.89 2.94 16.95
CA LYS A 215 -0.55 3.54 17.04
C LYS A 215 -0.21 4.42 15.82
N GLY A 216 -0.73 4.06 14.65
CA GLY A 216 -0.40 4.70 13.38
C GLY A 216 0.92 4.19 12.80
N LEU A 217 1.59 5.02 12.01
CA LEU A 217 2.89 4.71 11.44
C LEU A 217 3.99 4.82 12.50
N PHE A 218 4.99 3.97 12.42
CA PHE A 218 6.15 4.03 13.30
C PHE A 218 7.41 3.55 12.61
N ALA A 219 8.55 3.98 13.14
CA ALA A 219 9.83 3.34 12.87
C ALA A 219 10.67 3.24 14.12
N HIS A 220 11.43 2.16 14.24
CA HIS A 220 12.40 1.94 15.32
C HIS A 220 13.77 1.59 14.73
N ILE A 221 14.84 2.18 15.24
CA ILE A 221 16.22 1.74 14.98
C ILE A 221 16.86 1.24 16.25
N ARG A 222 17.68 0.19 16.14
CA ARG A 222 18.53 -0.23 17.25
C ARG A 222 19.78 0.64 17.29
N GLU A 223 20.07 1.18 18.46
CA GLU A 223 21.41 1.68 18.76
C GLU A 223 22.14 0.60 19.55
N GLY A 224 23.38 0.32 19.15
CA GLY A 224 24.24 -0.63 19.87
C GLY A 224 24.67 -0.07 21.23
N ASP A 225 25.46 -0.84 21.96
CA ASP A 225 25.93 -0.54 23.33
C ASP A 225 26.97 0.61 23.41
N GLY A 226 27.00 1.49 22.41
CA GLY A 226 27.88 2.65 22.38
C GLY A 226 27.56 3.65 23.50
N GLU A 227 28.59 4.34 23.99
CA GLU A 227 28.44 5.33 25.05
C GLU A 227 27.51 6.47 24.59
N GLU A 228 26.41 6.67 25.32
CA GLU A 228 25.41 7.67 25.00
C GLU A 228 25.96 9.07 25.26
N SER A 229 26.23 9.83 24.20
CA SER A 229 26.57 11.25 24.32
C SER A 229 25.35 12.14 24.09
N PRO A 230 25.21 13.25 24.83
CA PRO A 230 24.17 14.25 24.57
C PRO A 230 24.16 14.76 23.12
N GLU A 231 25.32 14.85 22.49
CA GLU A 231 25.49 15.25 21.09
C GLU A 231 24.85 14.23 20.15
N ARG A 232 25.03 12.93 20.42
CA ARG A 232 24.42 11.85 19.63
C ARG A 232 22.91 11.86 19.74
N ALA A 233 22.39 12.03 20.96
CA ALA A 233 20.96 12.14 21.18
C ALA A 233 20.36 13.40 20.53
N SER A 234 21.09 14.52 20.55
CA SER A 234 20.71 15.76 19.86
C SER A 234 20.67 15.56 18.33
N ALA A 235 21.69 14.91 17.76
CA ALA A 235 21.75 14.62 16.33
C ALA A 235 20.58 13.76 15.86
N LEU A 236 20.20 12.72 16.61
CA LEU A 236 19.06 11.86 16.26
C LEU A 236 17.73 12.62 16.36
N ARG A 237 17.55 13.47 17.37
CA ARG A 237 16.36 14.33 17.45
C ARG A 237 16.29 15.33 16.29
N ALA A 238 17.42 15.87 15.86
CA ALA A 238 17.49 16.75 14.70
C ALA A 238 17.11 16.06 13.38
N LEU A 239 17.29 14.74 13.28
CA LEU A 239 16.81 13.91 12.18
C LEU A 239 15.32 13.56 12.28
N GLY A 240 14.68 13.82 13.42
CA GLY A 240 13.26 13.56 13.67
C GLY A 240 12.97 12.37 14.59
N TRP A 241 13.98 11.68 15.11
CA TRP A 241 13.76 10.63 16.12
C TRP A 241 13.20 11.25 17.41
N GLN A 242 12.13 10.68 17.96
CA GLN A 242 11.33 11.33 19.00
C GLN A 242 11.69 10.82 20.40
N LYS A 243 11.71 9.49 20.56
CA LYS A 243 11.82 8.83 21.85
C LYS A 243 12.97 7.85 21.87
N ARG A 244 13.73 7.87 22.96
CA ARG A 244 14.76 6.89 23.29
C ARG A 244 14.18 5.86 24.26
N THR A 245 14.28 4.58 23.93
CA THR A 245 14.12 3.48 24.88
C THR A 245 15.47 2.87 25.22
N LYS A 246 15.53 1.81 26.03
CA LYS A 246 16.81 1.22 26.48
C LYS A 246 17.71 0.80 25.30
N TRP A 247 17.11 0.30 24.22
CA TRP A 247 17.85 -0.30 23.09
C TRP A 247 17.50 0.31 21.73
N HIS A 248 16.42 1.08 21.62
CA HIS A 248 15.97 1.65 20.35
C HIS A 248 15.73 3.15 20.42
N TRP A 249 15.78 3.80 19.26
CA TRP A 249 15.12 5.07 19.01
C TRP A 249 13.84 4.82 18.25
N GLU A 250 12.82 5.60 18.56
CA GLU A 250 11.46 5.44 18.08
C GLU A 250 10.95 6.78 17.53
N ALA A 251 10.23 6.71 16.42
CA ALA A 251 9.41 7.80 15.88
C ALA A 251 8.03 7.25 15.58
N GLU A 252 6.99 7.97 16.02
CA GLU A 252 5.59 7.59 15.87
C GLU A 252 4.82 8.73 15.20
N PHE A 253 3.92 8.36 14.29
CA PHE A 253 3.08 9.27 13.52
C PHE A 253 1.64 8.73 13.57
N PRO A 254 0.89 9.08 14.63
CA PRO A 254 -0.43 8.50 14.90
C PRO A 254 -1.53 9.01 13.96
N GLU A 255 -1.37 10.23 13.44
CA GLU A 255 -2.37 10.85 12.58
C GLU A 255 -2.33 10.23 11.18
N PRO A 256 -3.47 9.78 10.64
CA PRO A 256 -3.52 9.24 9.29
C PRO A 256 -3.38 10.36 8.26
N GLY A 257 -2.65 10.09 7.18
CA GLY A 257 -2.59 10.97 6.02
C GLY A 257 -1.19 11.17 5.42
N GLN A 258 -1.18 11.95 4.35
CA GLN A 258 0.02 12.21 3.54
C GLN A 258 1.18 12.84 4.32
N GLU A 259 0.88 13.73 5.29
CA GLU A 259 1.92 14.40 6.08
C GLU A 259 2.72 13.41 6.93
N SER A 260 2.05 12.46 7.59
CA SER A 260 2.67 11.41 8.40
C SER A 260 3.53 10.48 7.56
N GLY A 261 3.02 10.03 6.42
CA GLY A 261 3.78 9.18 5.49
C GLY A 261 5.04 9.89 4.97
N ALA A 262 4.90 11.13 4.51
CA ALA A 262 6.01 11.93 4.00
C ALA A 262 7.03 12.31 5.10
N ALA A 263 6.59 12.53 6.34
CA ALA A 263 7.49 12.81 7.46
C ALA A 263 8.31 11.58 7.85
N LEU A 264 7.68 10.40 7.91
CA LEU A 264 8.38 9.15 8.20
C LEU A 264 9.37 8.79 7.08
N ALA A 265 8.99 8.93 5.81
CA ALA A 265 9.90 8.71 4.69
C ALA A 265 11.13 9.64 4.76
N ARG A 266 10.92 10.94 4.98
CA ARG A 266 12.01 11.92 5.17
C ARG A 266 12.96 11.54 6.29
N LEU A 267 12.42 11.11 7.44
CA LEU A 267 13.22 10.65 8.58
C LEU A 267 14.11 9.47 8.19
N LEU A 268 13.54 8.44 7.54
CA LEU A 268 14.27 7.23 7.19
C LEU A 268 15.39 7.51 6.17
N ILE A 269 15.12 8.35 5.18
CA ILE A 269 16.12 8.73 4.16
C ILE A 269 17.19 9.65 4.75
N ALA A 270 16.82 10.60 5.60
CA ALA A 270 17.78 11.47 6.28
C ALA A 270 18.71 10.66 7.22
N ASP A 271 18.16 9.72 7.99
CA ASP A 271 18.94 8.84 8.88
C ASP A 271 19.89 7.94 8.08
N ALA A 272 19.42 7.30 7.01
CA ALA A 272 20.25 6.49 6.12
C ALA A 272 21.44 7.29 5.55
N ARG A 273 21.19 8.52 5.07
CA ARG A 273 22.22 9.40 4.53
C ARG A 273 23.19 9.88 5.60
N ALA A 274 22.71 10.24 6.78
CA ALA A 274 23.56 10.62 7.92
C ALA A 274 24.48 9.47 8.35
N ARG A 275 24.08 8.22 8.06
CA ARG A 275 24.83 6.98 8.31
C ARG A 275 25.64 6.50 7.11
N GLY A 276 25.82 7.34 6.09
CA GLY A 276 26.76 7.10 5.01
C GLY A 276 26.19 6.43 3.76
N ALA A 277 24.88 6.17 3.68
CA ALA A 277 24.26 5.73 2.43
C ALA A 277 24.43 6.79 1.33
N LYS A 278 24.98 6.40 0.17
CA LYS A 278 25.29 7.32 -0.93
C LYS A 278 24.27 7.23 -2.06
N SER A 279 23.56 6.10 -2.17
CA SER A 279 22.47 5.90 -3.11
C SER A 279 21.42 4.93 -2.54
N PRO A 280 20.21 4.87 -3.14
CA PRO A 280 19.22 3.86 -2.78
C PRO A 280 19.73 2.41 -2.84
N ALA A 281 20.73 2.12 -3.69
CA ALA A 281 21.32 0.79 -3.79
C ALA A 281 22.04 0.32 -2.51
N ASP A 282 22.37 1.25 -1.60
CA ASP A 282 22.89 0.91 -0.27
C ASP A 282 21.78 0.48 0.70
N LEU A 283 20.51 0.63 0.32
CA LEU A 283 19.37 0.21 1.12
C LEU A 283 18.77 -1.09 0.58
N LYS A 284 18.33 -1.96 1.49
CA LYS A 284 17.64 -3.21 1.16
C LYS A 284 16.40 -3.38 2.02
N VAL A 285 15.41 -4.09 1.50
CA VAL A 285 14.20 -4.44 2.24
C VAL A 285 14.19 -5.91 2.64
N ARG A 286 13.62 -6.21 3.81
CA ARG A 286 13.37 -7.58 4.26
C ARG A 286 12.14 -7.68 5.14
N ASP A 287 11.75 -8.92 5.44
CA ASP A 287 10.71 -9.27 6.41
C ASP A 287 9.40 -8.48 6.19
N ILE A 288 9.08 -8.24 4.92
CA ILE A 288 7.81 -7.63 4.48
C ILE A 288 6.70 -8.56 4.94
N SER A 289 5.84 -8.06 5.80
CA SER A 289 4.82 -8.88 6.43
C SER A 289 3.67 -8.03 6.95
N CYS A 290 2.54 -8.69 7.14
CA CYS A 290 1.41 -8.18 7.87
C CYS A 290 0.93 -9.27 8.84
N GLY A 291 0.19 -8.87 9.88
CA GLY A 291 -0.41 -9.79 10.86
C GLY A 291 -1.59 -10.61 10.31
N ASP A 292 -1.44 -11.09 9.07
CA ASP A 292 -2.42 -11.85 8.29
C ASP A 292 -1.66 -13.00 7.59
N ASP A 293 -2.29 -14.17 7.42
CA ASP A 293 -1.64 -15.36 6.83
C ASP A 293 -1.39 -15.24 5.31
N GLY A 294 -1.72 -14.09 4.71
CA GLY A 294 -1.45 -13.80 3.31
C GLY A 294 -0.01 -13.37 2.99
N TYR A 295 0.29 -13.34 1.69
CA TYR A 295 1.55 -12.83 1.18
C TYR A 295 1.48 -11.31 0.94
N PHE A 296 2.35 -10.56 1.62
CA PHE A 296 2.38 -9.10 1.58
C PHE A 296 3.51 -8.60 0.67
N VAL A 297 3.19 -7.68 -0.24
CA VAL A 297 4.14 -7.08 -1.18
C VAL A 297 4.05 -5.57 -1.21
N LEU A 298 5.19 -4.94 -1.55
CA LEU A 298 5.35 -3.48 -1.62
C LEU A 298 5.87 -3.05 -3.01
N PRO A 299 5.05 -3.14 -4.06
CA PRO A 299 5.48 -2.87 -5.43
C PRO A 299 6.03 -1.46 -5.63
N ALA A 300 5.55 -0.48 -4.89
CA ALA A 300 6.05 0.90 -4.99
C ALA A 300 7.45 1.09 -4.40
N LEU A 301 7.89 0.25 -3.45
CA LEU A 301 9.11 0.52 -2.68
C LEU A 301 10.36 0.62 -3.56
N GLY A 302 10.43 -0.14 -4.66
CA GLY A 302 11.52 -0.07 -5.65
C GLY A 302 12.90 -0.42 -5.08
N LEU A 303 12.95 -1.12 -3.95
CA LEU A 303 14.19 -1.58 -3.32
C LEU A 303 14.37 -3.08 -3.53
N GLU A 304 15.63 -3.49 -3.72
CA GLU A 304 16.00 -4.90 -3.78
C GLU A 304 15.70 -5.60 -2.45
N TYR A 305 15.06 -6.78 -2.54
CA TYR A 305 14.85 -7.66 -1.40
C TYR A 305 16.15 -8.35 -1.01
N TRP A 306 16.50 -8.33 0.28
CA TRP A 306 17.72 -8.99 0.75
C TRP A 306 17.47 -10.48 1.04
N TYR A 307 18.06 -11.36 0.22
CA TYR A 307 18.18 -12.79 0.48
C TYR A 307 19.50 -13.08 1.18
N TRP A 308 19.50 -13.96 2.19
CA TRP A 308 20.75 -14.41 2.84
C TRP A 308 21.65 -15.15 1.85
N ASP A 309 22.94 -14.81 1.85
CA ASP A 309 24.04 -15.71 1.50
C ASP A 309 24.80 -16.10 2.77
#